data_AF-A0A2X1NMQ8-F1
#
_entry.id   AF-A0A2X1NMQ8-F1
#
_cell.length_a   1.000
_cell.length_b   1.000
_cell.length_c   1.000
_cell.angle_alpha   90.00
_cell.angle_beta   90.00
_cell.angle_gamma   90.00
#
_symmetry.space_group_name_H-M   'P 1'
#
loop_
_entity.id
_entity.type
_entity.pdbx_description
1 polymer ?
#
loop_
_entity_poly.entity_id
_entity_poly.type
_entity_poly.pdbx_seq_one_letter_code
_entity_poly.pdbx_strand_id
1 'polypeptide(L)' 'MFHLDTLATLVAATLTLLLGRKLVHSVSFLKKYTIPEPVAGGLLVALALLVLKKAWAGSQL' A
#
# COMPACT_ATOMS: atom_id res chain seq x y z
N MET A 1 -18.99 15.71 -4.28
CA MET A 1 -17.92 15.79 -3.26
C MET A 1 -17.99 14.51 -2.44
N PHE A 2 -17.03 13.60 -2.59
CA PHE A 2 -17.02 12.37 -1.79
C PHE A 2 -16.64 12.76 -0.36
N HIS A 3 -17.60 12.75 0.56
CA HIS A 3 -17.35 12.93 1.98
C HIS A 3 -16.78 11.60 2.49
N LEU A 4 -15.46 11.49 2.50
CA LEU A 4 -14.80 10.45 3.26
C LEU A 4 -14.87 10.88 4.72
N ASP A 5 -15.81 10.30 5.46
CA ASP A 5 -15.92 10.54 6.90
C ASP A 5 -14.57 10.31 7.57
N THR A 6 -14.28 11.09 8.60
CA THR A 6 -13.01 11.00 9.34
C THR A 6 -12.71 9.57 9.77
N LEU A 7 -13.75 8.81 10.14
CA LEU A 7 -13.66 7.38 10.46
C LEU A 7 -13.25 6.53 9.26
N ALA A 8 -13.85 6.75 8.08
CA ALA A 8 -13.51 6.01 6.87
C ALA A 8 -12.05 6.25 6.44
N THR A 9 -11.58 7.50 6.55
CA THR A 9 -10.17 7.84 6.28
C THR A 9 -9.23 7.21 7.30
N LEU A 10 -9.60 7.21 8.59
CA LEU A 10 -8.80 6.60 9.65
C LEU A 10 -8.71 5.08 9.51
N VAL A 11 -9.81 4.43 9.08
CA VAL A 11 -9.87 3.00 8.76
C VAL A 11 -9.01 2.67 7.55
N ALA A 12 -9.09 3.46 6.47
CA ALA A 12 -8.23 3.29 5.30
C ALA A 12 -6.75 3.45 5.68
N ALA A 13 -6.42 4.43 6.51
CA ALA A 13 -5.07 4.66 7.00
C ALA A 13 -4.56 3.47 7.84
N THR A 14 -5.36 2.98 8.80
CA THR A 14 -4.97 1.82 9.62
C THR A 14 -4.85 0.54 8.81
N LEU A 15 -5.73 0.28 7.84
CA LEU A 15 -5.61 -0.85 6.92
C LEU A 15 -4.31 -0.79 6.11
N THR A 16 -3.98 0.39 5.58
CA THR A 16 -2.73 0.61 4.82
C THR A 16 -1.50 0.39 5.71
N LEU A 17 -1.56 0.81 6.98
CA LEU A 17 -0.49 0.63 7.98
C LEU A 17 -0.31 -0.85 8.35
N LEU A 18 -1.41 -1.58 8.55
CA LEU A 18 -1.41 -3.02 8.85
C LEU A 18 -0.85 -3.85 7.69
N LEU A 19 -1.24 -3.49 6.45
CA LEU A 19 -0.68 -4.06 5.23
C LEU A 19 0.83 -3.77 5.11
N GLY A 20 1.25 -2.53 5.37
CA GLY A 20 2.65 -2.13 5.39
C GLY A 20 3.48 -2.90 6.40
N ARG A 21 2.96 -3.11 7.61
CA ARG A 21 3.64 -3.87 8.67
C ARG A 21 3.92 -5.32 8.28
N LYS A 22 2.93 -6.02 7.69
CA LYS A 22 3.10 -7.42 7.25
C LYS A 22 4.21 -7.55 6.20
N LEU A 23 4.36 -6.55 5.35
CA LEU A 23 5.35 -6.54 4.28
C LEU A 23 6.73 -6.02 4.67
N VAL A 24 6.82 -5.01 5.52
CA VAL A 24 8.10 -4.61 6.17
C VAL A 24 8.68 -5.78 6.95
N HIS A 25 7.82 -6.62 7.53
CA HIS A 25 8.25 -7.84 8.20
C HIS A 25 8.76 -8.91 7.22
N SER A 26 8.21 -9.02 6.02
CA SER A 26 8.70 -9.94 4.97
C SER A 26 9.94 -9.44 4.23
N VAL A 27 10.12 -8.12 4.10
CA VAL A 27 11.22 -7.51 3.34
C VAL A 27 12.16 -6.77 4.30
N SER A 28 13.17 -7.48 4.81
CA SER A 28 14.20 -6.97 5.74
C SER A 28 14.93 -5.70 5.24
N PHE A 29 14.88 -5.43 3.94
CA PHE A 29 15.45 -4.22 3.31
C PHE A 29 14.79 -2.92 3.80
N LEU A 30 13.48 -2.92 4.08
CA LEU A 30 12.75 -1.72 4.54
C LEU A 30 13.07 -1.37 6.01
N LYS A 31 13.34 -2.39 6.85
CA LYS A 31 13.81 -2.20 8.23
C LYS A 31 15.18 -1.54 8.29
N LYS A 32 16.06 -1.79 7.30
CA LYS A 32 17.44 -1.30 7.28
C LYS A 32 17.55 0.21 7.00
N TYR A 33 16.53 0.82 6.39
CA TYR A 33 16.51 2.24 6.02
C TYR A 33 15.59 3.12 6.90
N THR A 34 15.09 2.60 8.03
CA THR A 34 14.16 3.33 8.94
C THR A 34 12.90 3.84 8.21
N ILE A 35 12.48 3.17 7.13
CA ILE A 35 11.30 3.60 6.37
C ILE A 35 10.07 3.35 7.24
N PRO A 36 9.24 4.39 7.53
CA PRO A 36 8.05 4.24 8.35
C PRO A 36 7.12 3.18 7.76
N GLU A 37 6.58 2.31 8.61
CA GLU A 37 5.57 1.29 8.26
C GLU A 37 4.44 1.80 7.34
N PRO A 38 3.87 3.01 7.53
CA PRO A 38 2.87 3.56 6.61
C PRO A 38 3.39 3.86 5.20
N VAL A 39 4.64 4.33 5.05
CA VAL A 39 5.25 4.62 3.74
C VAL A 39 5.49 3.31 2.98
N ALA A 40 5.96 2.28 3.67
CA ALA A 40 6.12 0.95 3.09
C ALA A 40 4.79 0.33 2.64
N GLY A 41 3.71 0.51 3.43
CA GLY A 41 2.37 0.09 3.06
C GLY A 41 1.86 0.77 1.79
N GLY A 42 2.00 2.09 1.70
CA GLY A 42 1.64 2.86 0.51
C GLY A 42 2.41 2.44 -0.75
N LEU A 43 3.73 2.25 -0.63
CA LEU A 43 4.58 1.82 -1.75
C LEU A 43 4.16 0.45 -2.31
N LEU A 44 3.71 -0.45 -1.44
CA LEU A 44 3.24 -1.76 -1.83
C LEU A 44 1.88 -1.78 -2.50
N VAL A 45 0.94 -0.98 -1.99
CA VAL A 45 -0.35 -0.81 -2.66
C VAL A 45 -0.12 -0.22 -4.05
N ALA A 46 0.78 0.76 -4.19
CA ALA A 46 1.16 1.32 -5.48
C ALA A 46 1.78 0.29 -6.43
N LEU A 47 2.71 -0.54 -5.94
CA LEU A 47 3.31 -1.63 -6.74
C LEU A 47 2.29 -2.68 -7.15
N ALA A 48 1.41 -3.11 -6.23
CA ALA A 48 0.35 -4.07 -6.52
C ALA A 48 -0.63 -3.53 -7.59
N LEU A 49 -1.05 -2.27 -7.45
CA LEU A 49 -1.87 -1.59 -8.45
C LEU A 49 -1.17 -1.45 -9.80
N LEU A 50 0.14 -1.16 -9.80
CA LEU A 50 0.93 -1.07 -11.02
C LEU A 50 0.99 -2.42 -11.76
N VAL A 51 1.24 -3.51 -11.03
CA VAL A 51 1.25 -4.87 -11.60
C VAL A 51 -0.13 -5.25 -12.13
N LEU A 52 -1.18 -4.98 -11.34
CA LEU A 52 -2.56 -5.23 -11.77
C LEU A 52 -2.91 -4.44 -13.02
N LYS A 53 -2.58 -3.14 -13.07
CA LYS A 53 -2.78 -2.29 -14.23
C LYS A 53 -2.01 -2.82 -15.44
N LYS A 54 -0.76 -3.25 -15.27
CA LYS A 54 0.05 -3.80 -16.35
C LYS A 54 -0.50 -5.13 -16.86
N ALA A 55 -1.00 -6.00 -15.98
CA ALA A 55 -1.66 -7.24 -16.35
C ALA A 55 -2.96 -6.99 -17.12
N TRP A 56 -3.75 -6.01 -16.70
CA TRP A 56 -4.99 -5.59 -17.38
C TRP A 56 -4.71 -4.90 -18.72
N ALA A 57 -3.69 -4.06 -18.79
CA ALA A 57 -3.25 -3.40 -20.04
C ALA A 57 -2.61 -4.41 -21.01
N GLY A 58 -1.93 -5.43 -20.49
CA GLY A 58 -1.36 -6.51 -21.28
C GLY A 58 -2.40 -7.48 -21.85
N SER A 59 -3.61 -7.55 -21.29
CA SER A 59 -4.72 -8.35 -21.84
C SER A 59 -5.51 -7.64 -22.94
N GLN A 60 -5.15 -6.41 -23.29
CA GLN A 60 -5.72 -5.65 -24.41
C GLN A 60 -4.84 -5.69 -25.68
N LEU A 61 -3.72 -6.43 -25.64
CA LEU A 61 -2.86 -6.76 -26.79
C LEU A 61 -3.10 -8.22 -27.20
#